data_AF-A0A914P7R4-F1
#
_entry.id   AF-A0A914P7R4-F1
#
_cell.length_a   1.000
_cell.length_b   1.000
_cell.length_c   1.000
_cell.angle_alpha   90.00
_cell.angle_beta   90.00
_cell.angle_gamma   90.00
#
_symmetry.space_group_name_H-M   'P 1'
#
loop_
_entity.id
_entity.type
_entity.pdbx_description
1 polymer ?
#
loop_
_entity_poly.entity_id
_entity_poly.type
_entity_poly.pdbx_seq_one_letter_code
_entity_poly.pdbx_strand_id
1 'polypeptide(L)'
;MKYKAFVTEDNVEMYDGGITQLNTDAATYFLNLIAGDNKTQTDLIDRGFFEKLENSFIETKGGLDVQLILGADKKDLSKMDNIVALEREGIPIHTVFHKSFFSDKYTASILLTVQELILNATKDYYEANTIKGCTKPLSANYDIDANFDDLTCNANPRELKFDGIFQTCVQHGEEKYTKVPGYNLCDSFQFVHPKTQGFQCSDGYEPILMFENFYETEKNAIVDKKVVCKSFLGFTYSCANSTYIVGYYTGAVTYHTYWCREKAGSIPNTELQTSTNASKTYFGGLFIKGEENVFTNTKGCPEYYTPYQFFGNVYVCFSKNSMGEFAAIPFGGFYSCQSVQQRCSPGFTGHFLKFHEGCAVYYCVRAKKYIDFDGNFEPLKSPPYTNFYLALNNKSETDAIFEKPKLDNNTIKAIKQKLTVTKK
;
A
#
# COMPACT_ATOMS: atom_id res chain seq x y z
N MET A 1 1.14 35.57 9.12
CA MET A 1 -0.11 35.23 9.83
C MET A 1 -1.23 35.11 8.80
N LYS A 2 -2.15 34.15 8.94
CA LYS A 2 -3.30 33.95 8.05
C LYS A 2 -4.55 33.69 8.90
N TYR A 3 -5.65 34.36 8.58
CA TYR A 3 -6.98 34.01 9.06
C TYR A 3 -7.63 33.03 8.10
N LYS A 4 -8.25 31.98 8.63
CA LYS A 4 -9.03 31.01 7.86
C LYS A 4 -10.43 30.96 8.46
N ALA A 5 -11.42 31.16 7.60
CA ALA A 5 -12.84 31.06 7.91
C ALA A 5 -13.45 29.95 7.04
N PHE A 6 -14.36 29.17 7.63
CA PHE A 6 -15.08 28.09 6.97
C PHE A 6 -16.56 28.44 6.97
N VAL A 7 -17.18 28.40 5.80
CA VAL A 7 -18.56 28.79 5.53
C VAL A 7 -19.16 27.76 4.59
N THR A 8 -20.42 27.38 4.78
CA THR A 8 -21.12 26.45 3.88
C THR A 8 -21.47 27.12 2.55
N GLU A 9 -21.66 26.34 1.49
CA GLU A 9 -22.09 26.87 0.19
C GLU A 9 -23.43 27.62 0.31
N ASP A 10 -24.40 27.06 1.03
CA ASP A 10 -25.69 27.72 1.31
C ASP A 10 -25.49 29.06 2.02
N ASN A 11 -24.57 29.14 2.99
CA ASN A 11 -24.29 30.37 3.70
C ASN A 11 -23.61 31.43 2.82
N VAL A 12 -22.81 31.01 1.83
CA VAL A 12 -22.24 31.91 0.82
C VAL A 12 -23.35 32.47 -0.08
N GLU A 13 -24.28 31.63 -0.53
CA GLU A 13 -25.40 32.03 -1.40
C GLU A 13 -26.39 32.96 -0.68
N MET A 14 -26.62 32.72 0.62
CA MET A 14 -27.50 33.55 1.45
C MET A 14 -26.85 34.85 1.93
N TYR A 15 -25.55 35.07 1.67
CA TYR A 15 -24.85 36.26 2.12
C TYR A 15 -25.18 37.45 1.21
N ASP A 16 -25.55 38.60 1.78
CA ASP A 16 -25.77 39.80 0.98
C ASP A 16 -24.45 40.26 0.34
N GLY A 17 -24.43 40.39 -0.99
CA GLY A 17 -23.20 40.60 -1.77
C GLY A 17 -22.34 39.34 -2.01
N GLY A 18 -22.80 38.16 -1.57
CA GLY A 18 -22.21 36.86 -1.86
C GLY A 18 -20.74 36.70 -1.40
N ILE A 19 -19.99 35.85 -2.11
CA ILE A 19 -18.59 35.51 -1.77
C ILE A 19 -17.66 36.74 -1.73
N THR A 20 -17.92 37.76 -2.54
CA THR A 20 -17.09 38.97 -2.60
C THR A 20 -17.23 39.80 -1.32
N GLN A 21 -18.45 40.01 -0.85
CA GLN A 21 -18.70 40.73 0.40
C GLN A 21 -18.20 39.92 1.60
N LEU A 22 -18.46 38.62 1.61
CA LEU A 22 -17.97 37.71 2.65
C LEU A 22 -16.43 37.76 2.80
N ASN A 23 -15.69 37.77 1.69
CA ASN A 23 -14.24 37.92 1.70
C ASN A 23 -13.79 39.30 2.22
N THR A 24 -14.54 40.36 1.89
CA THR A 24 -14.26 41.72 2.34
C THR A 24 -14.44 41.84 3.85
N ASP A 25 -15.51 41.24 4.38
CA ASP A 25 -15.82 41.26 5.81
C ASP A 25 -14.82 40.41 6.61
N ALA A 26 -14.43 39.24 6.09
CA ALA A 26 -13.38 38.40 6.67
C ALA A 26 -12.02 39.14 6.73
N ALA A 27 -11.66 39.86 5.66
CA ALA A 27 -10.43 40.65 5.62
C ALA A 27 -10.48 41.82 6.60
N THR A 28 -11.60 42.53 6.67
CA THR A 28 -11.83 43.65 7.59
C THR A 28 -11.75 43.17 9.04
N TYR A 29 -12.38 42.03 9.36
CA TYR A 29 -12.26 41.40 10.67
C TYR A 29 -10.81 41.11 11.05
N PHE A 30 -10.08 40.45 10.17
CA PHE A 30 -8.69 40.09 10.44
C PHE A 30 -7.79 41.31 10.65
N LEU A 31 -7.98 42.38 9.87
CA LEU A 31 -7.22 43.62 10.03
C LEU A 31 -7.53 44.33 11.36
N ASN A 32 -8.80 44.42 11.73
CA ASN A 32 -9.21 45.02 13.00
C ASN A 32 -8.65 44.26 14.20
N LEU A 33 -8.66 42.92 14.10
CA LEU A 33 -8.09 42.05 15.13
C LEU A 33 -6.58 42.30 15.33
N ILE A 34 -5.81 42.45 14.24
CA ILE A 34 -4.38 42.77 14.31
C ILE A 34 -4.14 44.23 14.73
N ALA A 35 -5.06 45.14 14.40
CA ALA A 35 -4.94 46.53 14.79
C ALA A 35 -5.01 46.72 16.30
N GLY A 36 -5.60 45.77 17.05
CA GLY A 36 -5.85 45.88 18.48
C GLY A 36 -6.99 46.85 18.78
N ASP A 37 -7.85 47.12 17.79
CA ASP A 37 -8.96 48.04 17.92
C ASP A 37 -10.11 47.30 18.64
N ASN A 38 -10.17 47.44 19.96
CA ASN A 38 -11.22 46.90 20.83
C ASN A 38 -12.57 47.62 20.68
N LYS A 39 -12.77 48.42 19.61
CA LYS A 39 -14.09 48.96 19.29
C LYS A 39 -15.02 47.79 19.00
N THR A 40 -15.86 47.52 20.00
CA THR A 40 -17.01 46.62 20.01
C THR A 40 -17.03 45.67 18.81
N GLN A 41 -16.62 44.44 19.08
CA GLN A 41 -16.63 43.22 18.26
C GLN A 41 -17.96 42.95 17.51
N THR A 42 -18.94 43.85 17.61
CA THR A 42 -20.32 43.81 17.13
C THR A 42 -20.69 44.94 16.15
N ASP A 43 -19.92 46.04 16.03
CA ASP A 43 -20.43 47.25 15.36
C ASP A 43 -19.80 47.54 13.97
N LEU A 44 -18.66 46.92 13.64
CA LEU A 44 -17.93 47.16 12.38
C LEU A 44 -17.89 45.96 11.43
N ILE A 45 -18.28 44.78 11.89
CA ILE A 45 -18.36 43.56 11.09
C ILE A 45 -19.74 43.00 11.34
N ASP A 46 -20.48 42.84 10.26
CA ASP A 46 -21.88 42.45 10.28
C ASP A 46 -22.08 41.23 11.18
N ARG A 47 -23.07 41.28 12.08
CA ARG A 47 -23.51 40.08 12.82
C ARG A 47 -23.79 38.94 11.84
N GLY A 48 -24.25 39.30 10.64
CA GLY A 48 -24.41 38.41 9.50
C GLY A 48 -23.14 37.65 9.12
N PHE A 49 -21.93 38.21 9.22
CA PHE A 49 -20.69 37.48 8.91
C PHE A 49 -20.47 36.32 9.87
N PHE A 50 -20.52 36.58 11.18
CA PHE A 50 -20.26 35.57 12.20
C PHE A 50 -21.36 34.51 12.28
N GLU A 51 -22.62 34.87 11.99
CA GLU A 51 -23.74 33.93 11.90
C GLU A 51 -23.59 32.91 10.76
N LYS A 52 -22.69 33.16 9.80
CA LYS A 52 -22.44 32.30 8.65
C LYS A 52 -21.19 31.43 8.79
N LEU A 53 -20.38 31.68 9.81
CA LEU A 53 -19.16 30.90 10.06
C LEU A 53 -19.48 29.55 10.71
N GLU A 54 -18.97 28.49 10.11
CA GLU A 54 -18.93 27.15 10.73
C GLU A 54 -17.74 27.04 11.68
N ASN A 55 -16.59 27.59 11.28
CA ASN A 55 -15.37 27.57 12.05
C ASN A 55 -14.43 28.70 11.60
N SER A 56 -13.53 29.14 12.48
CA SER A 56 -12.43 30.01 12.09
C SER A 56 -11.22 29.89 13.01
N PHE A 57 -10.03 30.11 12.47
CA PHE A 57 -8.80 30.15 13.25
C PHE A 57 -7.73 31.03 12.61
N ILE A 58 -6.73 31.39 13.42
CA ILE A 58 -5.57 32.19 13.02
C ILE A 58 -4.32 31.34 13.12
N GLU A 59 -3.54 31.32 12.05
CA GLU A 59 -2.29 30.58 11.96
C GLU A 59 -1.13 31.54 11.70
N THR A 60 -0.06 31.43 12.49
CA THR A 60 1.24 32.07 12.21
C THR A 60 2.25 31.01 11.80
N LYS A 61 3.00 31.31 10.73
CA LYS A 61 4.14 30.51 10.29
C LYS A 61 5.39 31.38 10.44
N GLY A 62 6.25 31.02 11.39
CA GLY A 62 7.40 31.83 11.79
C GLY A 62 7.02 33.13 12.50
N GLY A 63 8.03 33.87 12.95
CA GLY A 63 7.86 35.10 13.71
C GLY A 63 7.47 34.87 15.17
N LEU A 64 6.71 35.82 15.73
CA LEU A 64 6.22 35.80 17.12
C LEU A 64 4.89 35.04 17.24
N ASP A 65 4.61 34.58 18.46
CA ASP A 65 3.34 33.91 18.79
C ASP A 65 2.12 34.83 18.51
N VAL A 66 1.02 34.23 18.05
CA VAL A 66 -0.27 34.91 17.81
C VAL A 66 -0.72 35.70 19.05
N GLN A 67 -0.62 35.12 20.25
CA GLN A 67 -1.07 35.77 21.48
C GLN A 67 -0.23 37.01 21.81
N LEU A 68 1.07 36.98 21.51
CA LEU A 68 1.95 38.13 21.63
C LEU A 68 1.59 39.20 20.61
N ILE A 69 1.27 38.83 19.36
CA ILE A 69 0.87 39.80 18.33
C ILE A 69 -0.46 40.48 18.66
N LEU A 70 -1.42 39.74 19.22
CA LEU A 70 -2.74 40.26 19.57
C LEU A 70 -2.77 41.05 20.90
N GLY A 71 -1.77 40.86 21.77
CA GLY A 71 -1.73 41.46 23.11
C GLY A 71 -0.57 42.43 23.40
N ALA A 72 0.47 42.52 22.56
CA ALA A 72 1.67 43.29 22.86
C ALA A 72 1.64 44.76 22.36
N ASP A 73 2.38 45.62 23.06
CA ASP A 73 2.85 46.91 22.52
C ASP A 73 3.75 46.61 21.31
N LYS A 74 3.34 47.09 20.13
CA LYS A 74 3.92 46.76 18.81
C LYS A 74 5.40 47.13 18.66
N LYS A 75 6.02 47.73 19.68
CA LYS A 75 7.44 48.12 19.74
C LYS A 75 8.41 46.94 19.85
N ASP A 76 7.97 45.77 20.34
CA ASP A 76 8.83 44.58 20.52
C ASP A 76 8.82 43.60 19.32
N LEU A 77 8.14 43.94 18.22
CA LEU A 77 7.95 43.06 17.06
C LEU A 77 9.21 42.82 16.19
N SER A 78 10.37 43.34 16.59
CA SER A 78 11.57 43.44 15.74
C SER A 78 12.56 42.26 15.81
N LYS A 79 12.32 41.23 16.62
CA LYS A 79 13.23 40.06 16.69
C LYS A 79 12.89 39.02 15.61
N MET A 80 13.61 39.09 14.49
CA MET A 80 13.50 38.20 13.32
C MET A 80 14.25 36.85 13.47
N ASP A 81 14.21 36.22 14.64
CA ASP A 81 14.99 34.98 14.85
C ASP A 81 14.24 33.69 14.43
N ASN A 82 12.96 33.80 14.04
CA ASN A 82 12.09 32.67 13.72
C ASN A 82 11.66 32.66 12.25
N ILE A 83 12.61 32.70 11.32
CA ILE A 83 12.33 32.64 9.87
C ILE A 83 11.99 31.21 9.47
N VAL A 84 10.90 31.05 8.71
CA VAL A 84 10.48 29.77 8.15
C VAL A 84 10.25 29.90 6.64
N ALA A 85 10.48 28.82 5.90
CA ALA A 85 10.12 28.77 4.48
C ALA A 85 8.58 28.75 4.35
N LEU A 86 8.00 29.80 3.78
CA LEU A 86 6.58 29.85 3.45
C LEU A 86 6.26 29.09 2.16
N GLU A 87 7.22 29.10 1.23
CA GLU A 87 7.14 28.45 -0.06
C GLU A 87 8.44 27.68 -0.33
N ARG A 88 8.31 26.58 -1.07
CA ARG A 88 9.43 25.74 -1.48
C ARG A 88 9.21 25.31 -2.92
N GLU A 89 10.25 25.42 -3.71
CA GLU A 89 10.34 24.86 -5.05
C GLU A 89 11.49 23.86 -5.10
N GLY A 90 11.41 22.89 -6.00
CA GLY A 90 12.41 21.84 -6.08
C GLY A 90 12.29 21.02 -7.35
N ILE A 91 13.26 20.13 -7.53
CA ILE A 91 13.34 19.20 -8.64
C ILE A 91 13.15 17.76 -8.13
N PRO A 92 12.64 16.83 -8.96
CA PRO A 92 12.52 15.43 -8.56
C PRO A 92 13.88 14.82 -8.18
N ILE A 93 13.91 14.04 -7.09
CA ILE A 93 15.16 13.52 -6.52
C ILE A 93 16.02 12.71 -7.50
N HIS A 94 15.40 11.95 -8.42
CA HIS A 94 16.13 11.17 -9.42
C HIS A 94 17.00 12.07 -10.32
N THR A 95 16.62 13.32 -10.57
CA THR A 95 17.35 14.25 -11.45
C THR A 95 18.71 14.68 -10.88
N VAL A 96 18.93 14.53 -9.57
CA VAL A 96 20.20 14.87 -8.91
C VAL A 96 21.31 13.90 -9.32
N PHE A 97 20.99 12.68 -9.75
CA PHE A 97 21.95 11.64 -10.12
C PHE A 97 22.54 11.87 -11.53
N HIS A 98 23.03 13.07 -11.79
CA HIS A 98 23.62 13.49 -13.05
C HIS A 98 25.12 13.74 -12.89
N LYS A 99 25.89 13.65 -13.99
CA LYS A 99 27.35 13.84 -13.98
C LYS A 99 27.79 15.18 -13.38
N SER A 100 26.98 16.23 -13.58
CA SER A 100 27.24 17.56 -13.00
C SER A 100 27.33 17.56 -11.47
N PHE A 101 26.64 16.63 -10.79
CA PHE A 101 26.64 16.53 -9.32
C PHE A 101 27.60 15.46 -8.80
N PHE A 102 27.89 14.43 -9.59
CA PHE A 102 28.67 13.27 -9.15
C PHE A 102 30.09 13.19 -9.74
N SER A 103 30.47 14.16 -10.60
CA SER A 103 31.78 14.22 -11.28
C SER A 103 32.13 12.91 -12.02
N ASP A 104 33.39 12.75 -12.42
CA ASP A 104 33.87 11.54 -13.14
C ASP A 104 33.99 10.29 -12.24
N LYS A 105 33.45 10.32 -11.01
CA LYS A 105 33.51 9.21 -10.06
C LYS A 105 32.71 7.99 -10.53
N TYR A 106 31.66 8.20 -11.32
CA TYR A 106 30.79 7.14 -11.83
C TYR A 106 30.58 7.28 -13.34
N THR A 107 30.44 6.15 -14.02
CA THR A 107 30.14 6.15 -15.45
C THR A 107 28.71 6.62 -15.70
N ALA A 108 28.43 7.11 -16.91
CA ALA A 108 27.09 7.56 -17.31
C ALA A 108 26.04 6.44 -17.13
N SER A 109 26.41 5.20 -17.45
CA SER A 109 25.52 4.04 -17.34
C SER A 109 25.06 3.83 -15.89
N ILE A 110 25.98 3.90 -14.92
CA ILE A 110 25.65 3.69 -13.50
C ILE A 110 24.68 4.77 -13.04
N LEU A 111 24.96 6.03 -13.40
CA LEU A 111 24.10 7.16 -13.03
C LEU A 111 22.70 7.00 -13.60
N LEU A 112 22.57 6.63 -14.89
CA LEU A 112 21.27 6.38 -15.52
C LEU A 112 20.50 5.24 -14.84
N THR A 113 21.16 4.14 -14.50
CA THR A 113 20.52 3.04 -13.77
C THR A 113 20.02 3.51 -12.40
N VAL A 114 20.80 4.29 -11.66
CA VAL A 114 20.38 4.82 -10.36
C VAL A 114 19.21 5.81 -10.51
N GLN A 115 19.24 6.68 -11.53
CA GLN A 115 18.13 7.58 -11.84
C GLN A 115 16.82 6.80 -12.05
N GLU A 116 16.87 5.75 -12.87
CA GLU A 116 15.71 4.92 -13.18
C GLU A 116 15.16 4.21 -11.94
N LEU A 117 16.04 3.62 -11.13
CA LEU A 117 15.64 2.95 -9.89
C LEU A 117 14.93 3.91 -8.92
N ILE A 118 15.46 5.13 -8.77
CA ILE A 118 14.87 6.13 -7.88
C ILE A 118 13.58 6.70 -8.46
N LEU A 119 13.50 6.89 -9.78
CA LEU A 119 12.27 7.30 -10.45
C LEU A 119 11.17 6.27 -10.24
N ASN A 120 11.47 4.98 -10.41
CA ASN A 120 10.51 3.90 -10.23
C ASN A 120 10.07 3.80 -8.76
N ALA A 121 11.01 3.84 -7.80
CA ALA A 121 10.66 3.87 -6.38
C ALA A 121 9.80 5.09 -5.98
N THR A 122 10.03 6.24 -6.62
CA THR A 122 9.20 7.44 -6.42
C THR A 122 7.80 7.24 -6.97
N LYS A 123 7.66 6.66 -8.18
CA LYS A 123 6.35 6.33 -8.77
C LYS A 123 5.59 5.32 -7.90
N ASP A 124 6.26 4.30 -7.40
CA ASP A 124 5.68 3.29 -6.51
C ASP A 124 5.12 3.92 -5.24
N TYR A 125 5.81 4.93 -4.68
CA TYR A 125 5.31 5.70 -3.54
C TYR A 125 4.01 6.43 -3.84
N TYR A 126 3.91 7.10 -4.98
CA TYR A 126 2.68 7.77 -5.37
C TYR A 126 1.55 6.78 -5.67
N GLU A 127 1.85 5.68 -6.36
CA GLU A 127 0.86 4.64 -6.69
C GLU A 127 0.31 3.94 -5.42
N ALA A 128 1.16 3.70 -4.41
CA ALA A 128 0.74 3.14 -3.13
C ALA A 128 -0.13 4.07 -2.29
N ASN A 129 0.03 5.39 -2.46
CA ASN A 129 -0.70 6.42 -1.71
C ASN A 129 -1.82 7.10 -2.52
N THR A 130 -2.10 6.60 -3.73
CA THR A 130 -3.23 7.05 -4.54
C THR A 130 -4.45 6.21 -4.19
N ILE A 131 -5.46 6.85 -3.60
CA ILE A 131 -6.75 6.24 -3.26
C ILE A 131 -7.74 6.68 -4.32
N LYS A 132 -8.05 5.73 -5.22
CA LYS A 132 -8.94 5.95 -6.36
C LYS A 132 -10.40 5.76 -5.91
N GLY A 133 -11.22 6.78 -6.12
CA GLY A 133 -12.64 6.77 -5.75
C GLY A 133 -13.36 8.03 -6.22
N CYS A 134 -14.63 8.18 -5.85
CA CYS A 134 -15.38 9.38 -6.18
C CYS A 134 -15.03 10.53 -5.22
N THR A 135 -14.59 11.66 -5.77
CA THR A 135 -14.17 12.85 -5.01
C THR A 135 -15.25 13.94 -4.90
N LYS A 136 -16.46 13.69 -5.41
CA LYS A 136 -17.58 14.66 -5.38
C LYS A 136 -18.44 14.47 -4.14
N PRO A 137 -18.49 15.42 -3.18
CA PRO A 137 -19.16 15.23 -1.89
C PRO A 137 -20.66 14.87 -1.97
N LEU A 138 -21.35 15.36 -3.01
CA LEU A 138 -22.79 15.14 -3.20
C LEU A 138 -23.14 13.85 -3.95
N SER A 139 -22.15 13.10 -4.43
CA SER A 139 -22.38 11.84 -5.14
C SER A 139 -22.74 10.70 -4.18
N ALA A 140 -23.64 9.81 -4.62
CA ALA A 140 -24.12 8.69 -3.80
C ALA A 140 -23.00 7.72 -3.35
N ASN A 141 -21.92 7.67 -4.11
CA ASN A 141 -20.71 6.88 -3.88
C ASN A 141 -19.47 7.74 -3.54
N TYR A 142 -19.66 8.97 -3.04
CA TYR A 142 -18.56 9.78 -2.51
C TYR A 142 -17.72 8.99 -1.50
N ASP A 143 -16.40 9.12 -1.62
CA ASP A 143 -15.43 8.55 -0.70
C ASP A 143 -14.61 9.66 -0.05
N ILE A 144 -14.61 9.71 1.28
CA ILE A 144 -13.86 10.71 2.03
C ILE A 144 -12.34 10.49 1.97
N ASP A 145 -11.89 9.26 1.75
CA ASP A 145 -10.46 8.93 1.66
C ASP A 145 -9.91 9.09 0.23
N ALA A 146 -10.78 9.23 -0.79
CA ALA A 146 -10.35 9.34 -2.18
C ALA A 146 -9.60 10.65 -2.45
N ASN A 147 -8.36 10.52 -2.93
CA ASN A 147 -7.53 11.65 -3.36
C ASN A 147 -7.35 11.71 -4.88
N PHE A 148 -7.97 10.79 -5.62
CA PHE A 148 -7.93 10.71 -7.07
C PHE A 148 -9.29 10.28 -7.63
N ASP A 149 -9.88 11.12 -8.49
CA ASP A 149 -11.19 10.84 -9.11
C ASP A 149 -11.10 9.67 -10.08
N ASP A 150 -11.86 8.60 -9.81
CA ASP A 150 -11.94 7.41 -10.65
C ASP A 150 -13.03 7.48 -11.74
N LEU A 151 -13.69 8.63 -11.86
CA LEU A 151 -14.75 8.94 -12.82
C LEU A 151 -16.03 8.11 -12.61
N THR A 152 -16.23 7.56 -11.41
CA THR A 152 -17.43 6.76 -11.07
C THR A 152 -18.49 7.53 -10.30
N CYS A 153 -18.32 8.84 -10.06
CA CYS A 153 -19.23 9.65 -9.23
C CYS A 153 -20.70 9.70 -9.68
N ASN A 154 -20.99 9.38 -10.95
CA ASN A 154 -22.36 9.35 -11.50
C ASN A 154 -22.89 7.92 -11.66
N ALA A 155 -22.09 6.92 -11.32
CA ALA A 155 -22.45 5.52 -11.50
C ALA A 155 -23.20 4.99 -10.28
N ASN A 156 -24.21 4.15 -10.52
CA ASN A 156 -24.99 3.57 -9.44
C ASN A 156 -24.19 2.48 -8.74
N PRO A 157 -24.00 2.56 -7.41
CA PRO A 157 -23.35 1.52 -6.66
C PRO A 157 -24.19 0.24 -6.72
N ARG A 158 -23.56 -0.89 -7.02
CA ARG A 158 -24.20 -2.22 -6.99
C ARG A 158 -23.50 -3.08 -5.95
N GLU A 159 -24.28 -3.81 -5.16
CA GLU A 159 -23.71 -4.84 -4.28
C GLU A 159 -23.05 -5.94 -5.11
N LEU A 160 -21.76 -6.14 -4.86
CA LEU A 160 -21.00 -7.24 -5.44
C LEU A 160 -21.02 -8.42 -4.49
N LYS A 161 -21.32 -9.60 -5.03
CA LYS A 161 -21.18 -10.85 -4.29
C LYS A 161 -19.86 -11.50 -4.63
N PHE A 162 -19.14 -11.83 -3.57
CA PHE A 162 -17.85 -12.49 -3.58
C PHE A 162 -18.00 -13.93 -3.10
N ASP A 163 -17.36 -14.89 -3.77
CA ASP A 163 -17.48 -16.33 -3.43
C ASP A 163 -16.18 -16.95 -2.92
N GLY A 164 -15.03 -16.31 -3.13
CA GLY A 164 -13.74 -16.80 -2.64
C GLY A 164 -12.58 -16.48 -3.56
N ILE A 165 -11.44 -17.09 -3.26
CA ILE A 165 -10.16 -16.99 -3.97
C ILE A 165 -9.61 -18.39 -4.17
N PHE A 166 -8.81 -18.58 -5.22
CA PHE A 166 -8.02 -19.79 -5.43
C PHE A 166 -6.80 -19.48 -6.29
N GLN A 167 -5.81 -20.37 -6.29
CA GLN A 167 -4.63 -20.23 -7.14
C GLN A 167 -4.26 -21.58 -7.74
N THR A 168 -4.10 -21.61 -9.06
CA THR A 168 -3.60 -22.78 -9.80
C THR A 168 -2.10 -22.68 -10.00
N CYS A 169 -1.45 -23.83 -10.15
CA CYS A 169 -0.04 -23.90 -10.50
C CYS A 169 0.23 -25.03 -11.48
N VAL A 170 1.13 -24.77 -12.42
CA VAL A 170 1.65 -25.72 -13.40
C VAL A 170 3.16 -25.79 -13.24
N GLN A 171 3.68 -26.98 -12.92
CA GLN A 171 5.12 -27.21 -12.88
C GLN A 171 5.64 -27.54 -14.27
N HIS A 172 6.64 -26.78 -14.71
CA HIS A 172 7.35 -26.99 -15.96
C HIS A 172 8.52 -27.95 -15.75
N GLY A 173 8.63 -28.93 -16.63
CA GLY A 173 9.73 -29.89 -16.63
C GLY A 173 10.38 -29.94 -18.00
N GLU A 174 11.35 -29.08 -18.26
CA GLU A 174 12.34 -29.31 -19.32
C GLU A 174 13.32 -30.43 -18.93
N GLU A 175 14.00 -31.01 -19.92
CA GLU A 175 15.14 -31.93 -19.75
C GLU A 175 16.27 -31.35 -18.87
N LYS A 176 16.33 -30.02 -18.73
CA LYS A 176 17.29 -29.28 -17.89
C LYS A 176 16.98 -29.34 -16.38
N TYR A 177 15.75 -29.68 -15.99
CA TYR A 177 15.31 -29.64 -14.59
C TYR A 177 15.25 -31.04 -13.97
N THR A 178 15.97 -31.25 -12.87
CA THR A 178 15.98 -32.54 -12.16
C THR A 178 14.65 -32.75 -11.44
N LYS A 179 13.77 -33.62 -11.96
CA LYS A 179 12.58 -34.07 -11.21
C LYS A 179 13.02 -34.87 -9.98
N VAL A 180 12.67 -34.38 -8.81
CA VAL A 180 12.86 -35.11 -7.54
C VAL A 180 11.55 -35.84 -7.23
N PRO A 181 11.55 -37.18 -7.12
CA PRO A 181 10.36 -37.93 -6.74
C PRO A 181 9.82 -37.42 -5.39
N GLY A 182 8.55 -37.02 -5.37
CA GLY A 182 7.86 -36.54 -4.17
C GLY A 182 8.05 -35.05 -3.85
N TYR A 183 8.74 -34.27 -4.68
CA TYR A 183 8.85 -32.83 -4.52
C TYR A 183 8.09 -32.09 -5.64
N ASN A 184 6.98 -31.46 -5.28
CA ASN A 184 6.17 -30.65 -6.20
C ASN A 184 6.34 -29.16 -5.84
N LEU A 185 6.89 -28.38 -6.76
CA LEU A 185 7.07 -26.94 -6.53
C LEU A 185 5.73 -26.22 -6.32
N CYS A 186 4.66 -26.73 -6.94
CA CYS A 186 3.34 -26.15 -6.81
C CYS A 186 2.77 -26.19 -5.39
N ASP A 187 3.29 -27.01 -4.48
CA ASP A 187 2.80 -27.08 -3.09
C ASP A 187 2.90 -25.74 -2.36
N SER A 188 3.83 -24.86 -2.77
CA SER A 188 3.97 -23.49 -2.24
C SER A 188 3.26 -22.42 -3.07
N PHE A 189 2.74 -22.77 -4.24
CA PHE A 189 2.16 -21.85 -5.23
C PHE A 189 0.73 -22.24 -5.63
N GLN A 190 0.02 -23.04 -4.84
CA GLN A 190 -1.37 -23.38 -5.09
C GLN A 190 -2.18 -23.36 -3.80
N PHE A 191 -3.43 -22.95 -3.90
CA PHE A 191 -4.41 -23.13 -2.85
C PHE A 191 -5.80 -23.26 -3.46
N VAL A 192 -6.60 -24.13 -2.85
CA VAL A 192 -7.96 -24.41 -3.30
C VAL A 192 -8.93 -23.37 -2.78
N HIS A 193 -10.04 -23.23 -3.49
CA HIS A 193 -11.14 -22.38 -3.08
C HIS A 193 -11.73 -22.87 -1.75
N PRO A 194 -11.91 -22.00 -0.73
CA PRO A 194 -12.39 -22.40 0.60
C PRO A 194 -13.72 -23.16 0.62
N LYS A 195 -14.58 -22.95 -0.38
CA LYS A 195 -15.92 -23.55 -0.47
C LYS A 195 -15.98 -24.80 -1.32
N THR A 196 -15.50 -24.76 -2.56
CA THR A 196 -15.54 -25.89 -3.50
C THR A 196 -14.42 -26.89 -3.24
N GLN A 197 -13.41 -26.53 -2.44
CA GLN A 197 -12.22 -27.35 -2.18
C GLN A 197 -11.48 -27.76 -3.46
N GLY A 198 -11.65 -26.99 -4.54
CA GLY A 198 -10.98 -27.16 -5.82
C GLY A 198 -10.55 -25.83 -6.44
N PHE A 199 -10.06 -25.87 -7.67
CA PHE A 199 -9.61 -24.69 -8.43
C PHE A 199 -10.74 -24.10 -9.28
N GLN A 200 -11.90 -23.88 -8.67
CA GLN A 200 -13.08 -23.36 -9.35
C GLN A 200 -13.97 -22.56 -8.40
N CYS A 201 -14.66 -21.57 -8.94
CA CYS A 201 -15.74 -20.87 -8.24
C CYS A 201 -16.95 -21.78 -8.05
N SER A 202 -17.82 -21.42 -7.10
CA SER A 202 -19.12 -22.09 -6.94
C SER A 202 -20.07 -21.77 -8.11
N ASP A 203 -21.13 -22.56 -8.24
CA ASP A 203 -22.18 -22.30 -9.23
C ASP A 203 -22.76 -20.89 -9.08
N GLY A 204 -22.96 -20.21 -10.22
CA GLY A 204 -23.38 -18.80 -10.27
C GLY A 204 -22.24 -17.78 -10.22
N TYR A 205 -20.99 -18.22 -9.99
CA TYR A 205 -19.80 -17.36 -9.94
C TYR A 205 -18.82 -17.69 -11.07
N GLU A 206 -18.03 -16.70 -11.48
CA GLU A 206 -16.96 -16.82 -12.47
C GLU A 206 -15.60 -16.41 -11.89
N PRO A 207 -14.51 -17.06 -12.34
CA PRO A 207 -13.16 -16.70 -11.93
C PRO A 207 -12.68 -15.46 -12.66
N ILE A 208 -12.07 -14.55 -11.92
CA ILE A 208 -11.41 -13.35 -12.44
C ILE A 208 -9.91 -13.48 -12.19
N LEU A 209 -9.14 -13.53 -13.28
CA LEU A 209 -7.69 -13.56 -13.20
C LEU A 209 -7.20 -12.24 -12.61
N MET A 210 -6.58 -12.31 -11.44
CA MET A 210 -5.98 -11.16 -10.79
C MET A 210 -4.51 -11.06 -11.15
N PHE A 211 -3.80 -12.18 -11.15
CA PHE A 211 -2.34 -12.20 -11.25
C PHE A 211 -1.84 -13.50 -11.87
N GLU A 212 -0.79 -13.39 -12.68
CA GLU A 212 -0.05 -14.48 -13.32
C GLU A 212 1.44 -14.21 -13.18
N ASN A 213 2.20 -15.25 -12.83
CA ASN A 213 3.65 -15.14 -12.84
C ASN A 213 4.35 -16.50 -13.05
N PHE A 214 5.61 -16.39 -13.45
CA PHE A 214 6.54 -17.49 -13.61
C PHE A 214 7.61 -17.41 -12.50
N TYR A 215 7.85 -18.52 -11.83
CA TYR A 215 8.89 -18.64 -10.82
C TYR A 215 9.83 -19.79 -11.19
N GLU A 216 11.12 -19.49 -11.30
CA GLU A 216 12.18 -20.46 -11.49
C GLU A 216 13.03 -20.52 -10.23
N THR A 217 13.25 -21.72 -9.71
CA THR A 217 14.16 -21.89 -8.59
C THR A 217 15.60 -21.80 -9.06
N GLU A 218 16.44 -21.14 -8.26
CA GLU A 218 17.88 -21.40 -8.30
C GLU A 218 18.19 -22.87 -7.96
N LYS A 219 19.45 -23.27 -8.18
CA LYS A 219 19.94 -24.62 -7.88
C LYS A 219 19.83 -24.92 -6.38
N ASN A 220 18.74 -25.55 -5.97
CA ASN A 220 18.43 -25.84 -4.58
C ASN A 220 18.99 -27.19 -4.15
N ALA A 221 19.60 -27.23 -2.97
CA ALA A 221 20.12 -28.46 -2.39
C ALA A 221 18.99 -29.29 -1.78
N ILE A 222 18.92 -30.57 -2.16
CA ILE A 222 18.08 -31.56 -1.50
C ILE A 222 18.85 -32.02 -0.27
N VAL A 223 18.25 -31.84 0.91
CA VAL A 223 18.88 -32.21 2.18
C VAL A 223 18.17 -33.41 2.77
N ASP A 224 18.93 -34.46 3.04
CA ASP A 224 18.45 -35.63 3.77
C ASP A 224 18.98 -35.59 5.22
N LYS A 225 18.22 -36.17 6.14
CA LYS A 225 18.55 -36.22 7.57
C LYS A 225 18.89 -37.66 7.94
N LYS A 226 20.13 -37.89 8.36
CA LYS A 226 20.56 -39.19 8.89
C LYS A 226 21.10 -39.04 10.30
N VAL A 227 20.71 -39.97 11.16
CA VAL A 227 21.27 -40.08 12.51
C VAL A 227 22.65 -40.71 12.38
N VAL A 228 23.68 -39.99 12.79
CA VAL A 228 25.05 -40.49 12.84
C VAL A 228 25.44 -40.67 14.29
N CYS A 229 25.78 -41.89 14.67
CA CYS A 229 26.25 -42.23 16.01
C CYS A 229 27.76 -42.43 16.00
N LYS A 230 28.47 -41.72 16.87
CA LYS A 230 29.91 -41.91 17.13
C LYS A 230 30.09 -42.58 18.47
N SER A 231 30.90 -43.64 18.51
CA SER A 231 31.32 -44.26 19.77
C SER A 231 32.50 -43.50 20.35
N PHE A 232 32.42 -43.15 21.64
CA PHE A 232 33.56 -42.64 22.40
C PHE A 232 34.02 -43.75 23.37
N LEU A 233 35.25 -44.25 23.15
CA LEU A 233 35.92 -45.26 23.98
C LEU A 233 35.14 -46.59 24.17
N GLY A 234 34.35 -47.03 23.18
CA GLY A 234 33.79 -48.39 23.14
C GLY A 234 32.59 -48.67 24.06
N PHE A 235 32.23 -47.76 24.96
CA PHE A 235 31.13 -47.98 25.93
C PHE A 235 29.99 -46.96 25.84
N THR A 236 30.17 -45.84 25.15
CA THR A 236 29.12 -44.81 24.98
C THR A 236 28.96 -44.42 23.51
N TYR A 237 27.71 -44.31 23.05
CA TYR A 237 27.36 -43.83 21.72
C TYR A 237 26.71 -42.46 21.83
N SER A 238 27.26 -41.46 21.13
CA SER A 238 26.65 -40.15 20.96
C SER A 238 26.09 -40.06 19.55
N CYS A 239 24.77 -39.90 19.44
CA CYS A 239 24.07 -39.78 18.17
C CYS A 239 23.67 -38.33 17.91
N ALA A 240 23.95 -37.84 16.71
CA ALA A 240 23.54 -36.51 16.26
C ALA A 240 22.82 -36.61 14.92
N ASN A 241 21.79 -35.79 14.76
CA ASN A 241 21.16 -35.57 13.46
C ASN A 241 22.15 -34.83 12.57
N SER A 242 22.60 -35.50 11.50
CA SER A 242 23.44 -34.90 10.48
C SER A 242 22.61 -34.68 9.21
N THR A 243 22.59 -33.44 8.74
CA THR A 243 22.03 -33.08 7.43
C THR A 243 23.10 -33.18 6.36
N TYR A 244 22.79 -33.85 5.25
CA TYR A 244 23.70 -33.96 4.11
C TYR A 244 22.94 -33.69 2.81
N ILE A 245 23.64 -33.07 1.86
CA ILE A 245 23.08 -32.73 0.55
C ILE A 245 23.11 -34.00 -0.31
N VAL A 246 21.94 -34.50 -0.69
CA VAL A 246 21.78 -35.72 -1.51
C VAL A 246 21.64 -35.42 -3.00
N GLY A 247 21.43 -34.16 -3.36
CA GLY A 247 21.36 -33.75 -4.76
C GLY A 247 21.02 -32.27 -4.88
N TYR A 248 20.88 -31.83 -6.12
CA TYR A 248 20.36 -30.51 -6.42
C TYR A 248 19.21 -30.63 -7.39
N TYR A 249 18.23 -29.75 -7.24
CA TYR A 249 17.15 -29.62 -8.21
C TYR A 249 17.03 -28.16 -8.62
N THR A 250 16.57 -28.01 -9.85
CA THR A 250 16.05 -26.77 -10.41
C THR A 250 14.64 -27.12 -10.89
N GLY A 251 13.74 -26.17 -10.87
CA GLY A 251 12.43 -26.32 -11.46
C GLY A 251 11.77 -24.97 -11.67
N ALA A 252 10.75 -24.98 -12.50
CA ALA A 252 10.00 -23.79 -12.81
C ALA A 252 8.50 -24.05 -12.66
N VAL A 253 7.75 -23.03 -12.28
CA VAL A 253 6.30 -23.07 -12.17
C VAL A 253 5.70 -21.81 -12.78
N THR A 254 4.53 -21.96 -13.40
CA THR A 254 3.61 -20.83 -13.65
C THR A 254 2.44 -20.96 -12.71
N TYR A 255 2.04 -19.87 -12.07
CA TYR A 255 0.85 -19.85 -11.23
C TYR A 255 -0.08 -18.69 -11.59
N HIS A 256 -1.37 -18.92 -11.36
CA HIS A 256 -2.45 -17.98 -11.65
C HIS A 256 -3.34 -17.82 -10.43
N THR A 257 -3.50 -16.59 -9.94
CA THR A 257 -4.31 -16.26 -8.79
C THR A 257 -5.65 -15.67 -9.24
N TYR A 258 -6.74 -16.23 -8.72
CA TYR A 258 -8.11 -15.86 -9.08
C TYR A 258 -8.92 -15.45 -7.86
N TRP A 259 -9.90 -14.58 -8.10
CA TRP A 259 -11.01 -14.34 -7.18
C TRP A 259 -12.35 -14.57 -7.91
N CYS A 260 -13.38 -14.92 -7.16
CA CYS A 260 -14.67 -15.32 -7.70
C CYS A 260 -15.72 -14.22 -7.52
N ARG A 261 -16.31 -13.78 -8.63
CA ARG A 261 -17.42 -12.80 -8.64
C ARG A 261 -18.69 -13.41 -9.24
N GLU A 262 -19.83 -12.84 -8.88
CA GLU A 262 -21.12 -13.25 -9.45
C GLU A 262 -21.15 -13.04 -10.97
N LYS A 263 -21.68 -14.01 -11.73
CA LYS A 263 -21.83 -13.89 -13.19
C LYS A 263 -22.84 -12.79 -13.53
N ALA A 264 -22.64 -12.12 -14.65
CA ALA A 264 -23.62 -11.17 -15.15
C ALA A 264 -24.92 -11.89 -15.55
N GLY A 265 -26.05 -11.48 -14.98
CA GLY A 265 -27.38 -12.01 -15.34
C GLY A 265 -27.77 -13.35 -14.72
N SER A 266 -26.98 -13.90 -13.79
CA SER A 266 -27.25 -15.21 -13.17
C SER A 266 -28.22 -15.19 -11.99
N ILE A 267 -28.63 -14.02 -11.49
CA ILE A 267 -29.65 -13.90 -10.44
C ILE A 267 -30.76 -12.95 -10.92
N PRO A 268 -31.99 -13.44 -11.19
CA PRO A 268 -33.13 -12.59 -11.45
C PRO A 268 -33.38 -11.64 -10.28
N ASN A 269 -33.68 -10.37 -10.57
CA ASN A 269 -34.02 -9.33 -9.57
C ASN A 269 -35.29 -9.65 -8.74
N THR A 270 -35.87 -10.85 -8.88
CA THR A 270 -37.05 -11.35 -8.16
C THR A 270 -36.74 -12.44 -7.13
N GLU A 271 -35.48 -12.86 -6.95
CA GLU A 271 -35.08 -13.76 -5.85
C GLU A 271 -34.36 -13.01 -4.72
N LEU A 272 -35.03 -11.98 -4.21
CA LEU A 272 -34.89 -11.66 -2.79
C LEU A 272 -35.71 -12.73 -2.05
N GLN A 273 -35.01 -13.73 -1.52
CA GLN A 273 -35.49 -14.92 -0.78
C GLN A 273 -35.47 -16.21 -1.63
N THR A 274 -34.70 -17.18 -1.12
CA THR A 274 -34.66 -18.62 -1.48
C THR A 274 -33.68 -19.14 -2.55
N SER A 275 -32.47 -18.58 -2.67
CA SER A 275 -31.31 -19.44 -2.95
C SER A 275 -30.92 -20.17 -1.66
N THR A 276 -31.63 -21.25 -1.33
CA THR A 276 -31.49 -22.03 -0.09
C THR A 276 -30.20 -22.85 0.03
N ASN A 277 -29.26 -22.77 -0.93
CA ASN A 277 -28.01 -23.55 -0.87
C ASN A 277 -26.70 -22.77 -1.11
N ALA A 278 -26.74 -21.47 -1.39
CA ALA A 278 -25.53 -20.65 -1.43
C ALA A 278 -25.26 -20.05 -0.04
N SER A 279 -24.50 -20.75 0.79
CA SER A 279 -23.94 -20.17 2.03
C SER A 279 -23.22 -18.85 1.67
N LYS A 280 -23.74 -17.73 2.18
CA LYS A 280 -23.13 -16.41 2.04
C LYS A 280 -21.73 -16.47 2.65
N THR A 281 -20.74 -15.98 1.90
CA THR A 281 -19.37 -15.82 2.40
C THR A 281 -19.19 -14.36 2.80
N TYR A 282 -18.84 -14.13 4.04
CA TYR A 282 -18.56 -12.80 4.58
C TYR A 282 -17.06 -12.53 4.52
N PHE A 283 -16.68 -11.31 4.16
CA PHE A 283 -15.30 -10.83 4.15
C PHE A 283 -15.03 -10.07 5.46
N GLY A 284 -13.95 -10.43 6.17
CA GLY A 284 -13.60 -9.87 7.47
C GLY A 284 -12.28 -9.12 7.46
N GLY A 285 -11.88 -8.63 6.28
CA GLY A 285 -10.61 -7.96 6.09
C GLY A 285 -9.47 -8.87 5.67
N LEU A 286 -8.27 -8.29 5.70
CA LEU A 286 -7.04 -8.93 5.28
C LEU A 286 -5.87 -8.39 6.10
N PHE A 287 -4.78 -9.13 6.14
CA PHE A 287 -3.56 -8.71 6.82
C PHE A 287 -2.33 -9.31 6.15
N ILE A 288 -1.20 -8.63 6.30
CA ILE A 288 0.12 -9.16 5.96
C ILE A 288 0.67 -9.85 7.21
N LYS A 289 1.27 -11.04 7.06
CA LYS A 289 1.85 -11.77 8.20
C LYS A 289 2.87 -10.91 8.94
N GLY A 290 2.59 -10.63 10.22
CA GLY A 290 3.41 -9.78 11.08
C GLY A 290 2.86 -8.37 11.25
N GLU A 291 1.85 -7.99 10.46
CA GLU A 291 1.13 -6.72 10.53
C GLU A 291 -0.28 -6.92 11.09
N GLU A 292 -0.96 -5.81 11.41
CA GLU A 292 -2.34 -5.82 11.87
C GLU A 292 -3.33 -5.85 10.69
N ASN A 293 -4.50 -6.41 10.91
CA ASN A 293 -5.61 -6.32 9.98
C ASN A 293 -6.13 -4.90 9.94
N VAL A 294 -6.14 -4.31 8.75
CA VAL A 294 -6.46 -2.90 8.49
C VAL A 294 -7.88 -2.50 8.91
N PHE A 295 -8.74 -3.47 9.21
CA PHE A 295 -10.13 -3.21 9.61
C PHE A 295 -10.42 -3.50 11.08
N THR A 296 -9.63 -4.36 11.72
CA THR A 296 -9.89 -4.78 13.10
C THR A 296 -8.82 -4.36 14.09
N ASN A 297 -7.68 -3.83 13.62
CA ASN A 297 -6.51 -3.53 14.45
C ASN A 297 -6.06 -4.74 15.30
N THR A 298 -6.27 -5.96 14.78
CA THR A 298 -5.84 -7.21 15.42
C THR A 298 -4.82 -7.94 14.55
N LYS A 299 -3.93 -8.71 15.18
CA LYS A 299 -2.96 -9.56 14.48
C LYS A 299 -3.62 -10.85 13.96
N GLY A 300 -4.55 -10.70 13.02
CA GLY A 300 -5.22 -11.84 12.39
C GLY A 300 -6.66 -11.55 11.96
N CYS A 301 -7.45 -12.61 11.88
CA CYS A 301 -8.85 -12.50 11.51
C CYS A 301 -9.75 -12.13 12.71
N PRO A 302 -10.88 -11.44 12.45
CA PRO A 302 -11.92 -11.25 13.45
C PRO A 302 -12.47 -12.58 14.00
N GLU A 303 -13.19 -12.52 15.11
CA GLU A 303 -13.88 -13.70 15.65
C GLU A 303 -14.87 -14.27 14.61
N TYR A 304 -14.97 -15.60 14.53
CA TYR A 304 -15.76 -16.34 13.52
C TYR A 304 -15.21 -16.29 12.09
N TYR A 305 -14.06 -15.67 11.84
CA TYR A 305 -13.39 -15.66 10.53
C TYR A 305 -12.18 -16.59 10.49
N THR A 306 -11.99 -17.26 9.36
CA THR A 306 -10.84 -18.13 9.10
C THR A 306 -9.86 -17.44 8.14
N PRO A 307 -8.55 -17.44 8.45
CA PRO A 307 -7.53 -16.89 7.56
C PRO A 307 -7.24 -17.86 6.40
N TYR A 308 -7.24 -17.34 5.18
CA TYR A 308 -6.82 -18.04 3.97
C TYR A 308 -5.64 -17.31 3.35
N GLN A 309 -4.55 -18.03 3.10
CA GLN A 309 -3.40 -17.47 2.41
C GLN A 309 -3.79 -17.15 0.96
N PHE A 310 -3.46 -15.94 0.51
CA PHE A 310 -3.85 -15.47 -0.82
C PHE A 310 -2.67 -15.38 -1.79
N PHE A 311 -1.58 -14.71 -1.44
CA PHE A 311 -0.31 -14.84 -2.15
C PHE A 311 0.85 -14.32 -1.29
N GLY A 312 1.98 -15.04 -1.32
CA GLY A 312 3.11 -14.77 -0.44
C GLY A 312 2.71 -14.80 1.03
N ASN A 313 2.82 -13.65 1.71
CA ASN A 313 2.53 -13.46 3.13
C ASN A 313 1.19 -12.75 3.41
N VAL A 314 0.32 -12.59 2.41
CA VAL A 314 -1.01 -11.99 2.59
C VAL A 314 -2.02 -13.05 2.99
N TYR A 315 -2.83 -12.74 4.00
CA TYR A 315 -3.94 -13.55 4.47
C TYR A 315 -5.25 -12.77 4.35
N VAL A 316 -6.30 -13.47 3.94
CA VAL A 316 -7.63 -12.92 3.72
C VAL A 316 -8.62 -13.66 4.61
N CYS A 317 -9.47 -12.92 5.30
CA CYS A 317 -10.36 -13.46 6.33
C CYS A 317 -11.75 -13.69 5.77
N PHE A 318 -12.21 -14.95 5.80
CA PHE A 318 -13.57 -15.30 5.40
C PHE A 318 -14.34 -16.02 6.49
N SER A 319 -15.64 -15.75 6.57
CA SER A 319 -16.58 -16.48 7.40
C SER A 319 -17.72 -17.05 6.57
N LYS A 320 -18.12 -18.28 6.88
CA LYS A 320 -19.38 -18.90 6.42
C LYS A 320 -20.41 -18.95 7.55
N ASN A 321 -20.03 -18.50 8.74
CA ASN A 321 -20.89 -18.47 9.91
C ASN A 321 -21.74 -17.20 9.85
N SER A 322 -23.05 -17.32 10.07
CA SER A 322 -23.94 -16.15 10.14
C SER A 322 -23.56 -15.19 11.26
N MET A 323 -22.88 -15.66 12.31
CA MET A 323 -22.32 -14.78 13.35
C MET A 323 -21.26 -13.81 12.81
N GLY A 324 -20.57 -14.16 11.71
CA GLY A 324 -19.63 -13.28 11.05
C GLY A 324 -20.28 -12.09 10.33
N GLU A 325 -21.59 -12.14 10.05
CA GLU A 325 -22.31 -11.10 9.30
C GLU A 325 -22.21 -9.71 9.95
N PHE A 326 -22.25 -9.65 11.28
CA PHE A 326 -22.19 -8.39 12.02
C PHE A 326 -20.84 -7.65 11.86
N ALA A 327 -19.76 -8.39 11.59
CA ALA A 327 -18.43 -7.84 11.35
C ALA A 327 -18.05 -7.89 9.85
N ALA A 328 -19.03 -8.16 8.97
CA ALA A 328 -18.77 -8.31 7.54
C ALA A 328 -18.48 -6.95 6.90
N ILE A 329 -17.41 -6.92 6.12
CA ILE A 329 -16.94 -5.76 5.41
C ILE A 329 -17.43 -5.88 3.96
N PRO A 330 -18.18 -4.88 3.45
CA PRO A 330 -18.62 -4.91 2.06
C PRO A 330 -17.43 -4.95 1.10
N PHE A 331 -17.34 -6.02 0.31
CA PHE A 331 -16.15 -6.34 -0.50
C PHE A 331 -16.44 -6.33 -2.00
N GLY A 332 -15.62 -5.60 -2.75
CA GLY A 332 -15.77 -5.38 -4.18
C GLY A 332 -14.80 -6.19 -5.05
N GLY A 333 -13.97 -7.04 -4.45
CA GLY A 333 -12.99 -7.86 -5.15
C GLY A 333 -11.57 -7.32 -5.11
N PHE A 334 -10.71 -7.90 -5.96
CA PHE A 334 -9.31 -7.53 -6.10
C PHE A 334 -9.00 -7.15 -7.55
N TYR A 335 -7.97 -6.34 -7.73
CA TYR A 335 -7.37 -6.11 -9.04
C TYR A 335 -5.86 -5.86 -8.92
N SER A 336 -5.15 -6.01 -10.02
CA SER A 336 -3.71 -5.74 -10.12
C SER A 336 -3.38 -5.03 -11.42
N CYS A 337 -2.11 -4.69 -11.62
CA CYS A 337 -1.57 -4.18 -12.89
C CYS A 337 -1.76 -5.15 -14.09
N GLN A 338 -2.08 -6.43 -13.86
CA GLN A 338 -2.34 -7.43 -14.90
C GLN A 338 -3.84 -7.69 -15.10
N SER A 339 -4.70 -7.17 -14.21
CA SER A 339 -6.15 -7.35 -14.34
C SER A 339 -6.68 -6.58 -15.54
N VAL A 340 -7.65 -7.16 -16.25
CA VAL A 340 -8.34 -6.50 -17.37
C VAL A 340 -8.99 -5.19 -16.93
N GLN A 341 -9.55 -5.18 -15.72
CA GLN A 341 -10.10 -3.99 -15.08
C GLN A 341 -9.20 -3.59 -13.91
N GLN A 342 -8.49 -2.47 -14.06
CA GLN A 342 -7.55 -1.94 -13.06
C GLN A 342 -8.21 -0.88 -12.15
N ARG A 343 -9.49 -1.08 -11.83
CA ARG A 343 -10.28 -0.19 -10.98
C ARG A 343 -11.42 -0.95 -10.32
N CYS A 344 -11.92 -0.43 -9.21
CA CYS A 344 -13.09 -0.98 -8.55
C CYS A 344 -14.38 -0.76 -9.36
N SER A 345 -15.41 -1.54 -9.03
CA SER A 345 -16.76 -1.27 -9.52
C SER A 345 -17.33 -0.02 -8.85
N PRO A 346 -18.28 0.69 -9.49
CA PRO A 346 -18.96 1.83 -8.88
C PRO A 346 -19.47 1.54 -7.46
N GLY A 347 -19.22 2.45 -6.52
CA GLY A 347 -19.56 2.28 -5.11
C GLY A 347 -18.45 1.68 -4.23
N PHE A 348 -17.37 1.23 -4.84
CA PHE A 348 -16.21 0.68 -4.16
C PHE A 348 -14.95 1.49 -4.47
N THR A 349 -14.04 1.51 -3.52
CA THR A 349 -12.81 2.30 -3.53
C THR A 349 -11.61 1.37 -3.48
N GLY A 350 -10.58 1.74 -4.25
CA GLY A 350 -9.40 0.90 -4.44
C GLY A 350 -8.31 1.24 -3.42
N HIS A 351 -7.96 0.29 -2.58
CA HIS A 351 -6.92 0.44 -1.57
C HIS A 351 -5.71 -0.41 -1.94
N PHE A 352 -4.53 0.23 -1.98
CA PHE A 352 -3.28 -0.47 -2.26
C PHE A 352 -2.98 -1.49 -1.15
N LEU A 353 -2.68 -2.72 -1.56
CA LEU A 353 -2.31 -3.82 -0.66
C LEU A 353 -0.79 -3.94 -0.55
N LYS A 354 -0.13 -4.24 -1.67
CA LYS A 354 1.32 -4.40 -1.79
C LYS A 354 1.74 -4.46 -3.25
N PHE A 355 3.04 -4.33 -3.48
CA PHE A 355 3.64 -4.84 -4.70
C PHE A 355 3.91 -6.35 -4.54
N HIS A 356 3.50 -7.12 -5.54
CA HIS A 356 3.83 -8.53 -5.67
C HIS A 356 4.56 -8.72 -6.99
N GLU A 357 5.86 -9.05 -6.91
CA GLU A 357 6.72 -9.24 -8.10
C GLU A 357 6.69 -8.04 -9.05
N GLY A 358 6.77 -6.83 -8.49
CA GLY A 358 6.74 -5.56 -9.24
C GLY A 358 5.36 -5.11 -9.70
N CYS A 359 4.30 -5.89 -9.46
CA CYS A 359 2.93 -5.53 -9.81
C CYS A 359 2.16 -5.02 -8.58
N ALA A 360 1.56 -3.84 -8.67
CA ALA A 360 0.69 -3.33 -7.62
C ALA A 360 -0.60 -4.17 -7.55
N VAL A 361 -0.98 -4.56 -6.34
CA VAL A 361 -2.22 -5.28 -6.05
C VAL A 361 -3.10 -4.42 -5.16
N TYR A 362 -4.40 -4.41 -5.46
CA TYR A 362 -5.42 -3.61 -4.79
C TYR A 362 -6.59 -4.49 -4.35
N TYR A 363 -7.25 -4.06 -3.30
CA TYR A 363 -8.54 -4.59 -2.87
C TYR A 363 -9.60 -3.49 -2.90
N CYS A 364 -10.85 -3.89 -3.13
CA CYS A 364 -11.98 -2.98 -3.23
C CYS A 364 -12.88 -3.13 -2.00
N VAL A 365 -13.14 -2.06 -1.27
CA VAL A 365 -14.17 -2.00 -0.22
C VAL A 365 -15.15 -0.88 -0.50
N ARG A 366 -16.31 -0.90 0.16
CA ARG A 366 -17.32 0.15 -0.05
C ARG A 366 -16.74 1.51 0.34
N ALA A 367 -17.00 2.52 -0.49
CA ALA A 367 -16.60 3.89 -0.25
C ALA A 367 -16.99 4.36 1.16
N LYS A 368 -16.04 4.97 1.88
CA LYS A 368 -16.24 5.46 3.25
C LYS A 368 -17.02 6.76 3.18
N LYS A 369 -18.25 6.75 3.70
CA LYS A 369 -19.07 7.96 3.74
C LYS A 369 -18.65 8.84 4.91
N TYR A 370 -19.04 10.12 4.87
CA TYR A 370 -18.81 11.04 5.99
C TYR A 370 -19.35 10.52 7.33
N ILE A 371 -20.48 9.82 7.32
CA ILE A 371 -21.09 9.22 8.52
C ILE A 371 -20.21 8.11 9.12
N ASP A 372 -19.39 7.45 8.28
CA ASP A 372 -18.46 6.41 8.68
C ASP A 372 -17.06 6.99 9.02
N PHE A 373 -16.92 8.32 9.03
CA PHE A 373 -15.66 9.00 9.35
C PHE A 373 -15.41 9.02 10.86
N ASP A 374 -14.38 8.29 11.28
CA ASP A 374 -13.88 8.17 12.65
C ASP A 374 -12.91 9.29 13.04
N GLY A 375 -12.77 10.33 12.20
CA GLY A 375 -11.81 11.41 12.39
C GLY A 375 -10.44 11.15 11.78
N ASN A 376 -10.20 9.96 11.22
CA ASN A 376 -8.90 9.58 10.66
C ASN A 376 -9.02 9.22 9.18
N PHE A 377 -8.11 9.81 8.39
CA PHE A 377 -7.88 9.39 7.01
C PHE A 377 -6.97 8.17 6.96
N GLU A 378 -7.00 7.43 5.85
CA GLU A 378 -6.05 6.34 5.63
C GLU A 378 -4.59 6.84 5.77
N PRO A 379 -3.77 6.19 6.61
CA PRO A 379 -2.40 6.63 6.84
C PRO A 379 -1.54 6.44 5.60
N LEU A 380 -0.55 7.32 5.45
CA LEU A 380 0.43 7.26 4.38
C LEU A 380 1.24 5.96 4.44
N LYS A 381 1.25 5.21 3.33
CA LYS A 381 2.01 3.98 3.16
C LYS A 381 3.45 4.33 2.81
N SER A 382 4.34 4.11 3.77
CA SER A 382 5.77 4.38 3.60
C SER A 382 6.50 3.19 2.98
N PRO A 383 7.51 3.42 2.12
CA PRO A 383 8.40 2.36 1.65
C PRO A 383 9.23 1.77 2.82
N PRO A 384 9.79 0.56 2.69
CA PRO A 384 9.81 -0.28 1.49
C PRO A 384 8.53 -1.09 1.28
N TYR A 385 8.09 -1.22 0.04
CA TYR A 385 6.89 -1.99 -0.33
C TYR A 385 7.17 -3.45 -0.72
N THR A 386 8.44 -3.80 -0.86
CA THR A 386 8.92 -5.14 -1.18
C THR A 386 10.04 -5.53 -0.22
N ASN A 387 10.16 -6.83 0.07
CA ASN A 387 11.22 -7.32 0.92
C ASN A 387 12.54 -7.29 0.13
N PHE A 388 13.47 -6.43 0.55
CA PHE A 388 14.71 -6.09 -0.16
C PHE A 388 15.56 -7.33 -0.54
N TYR A 389 15.49 -8.39 0.28
CA TYR A 389 16.22 -9.64 0.05
C TYR A 389 15.72 -10.44 -1.15
N LEU A 390 14.44 -10.35 -1.52
CA LEU A 390 13.88 -11.06 -2.69
C LEU A 390 14.24 -10.34 -4.00
N ALA A 391 14.31 -9.01 -3.99
CA ALA A 391 14.65 -8.21 -5.17
C ALA A 391 16.12 -8.39 -5.64
N LEU A 392 17.02 -8.72 -4.71
CA LEU A 392 18.44 -8.95 -5.02
C LEU A 392 18.70 -10.37 -5.56
N ASN A 393 17.93 -11.36 -5.13
CA ASN A 393 18.12 -12.76 -5.55
C ASN A 393 17.51 -13.05 -6.93
N ASN A 394 16.53 -12.26 -7.39
CA ASN A 394 15.95 -12.43 -8.73
C ASN A 394 16.82 -11.87 -9.88
N LYS A 395 17.95 -11.21 -9.57
CA LYS A 395 18.93 -10.83 -10.60
C LYS A 395 20.08 -11.82 -10.58
N SER A 396 20.18 -12.59 -11.66
CA SER A 396 21.35 -13.42 -11.93
C SER A 396 22.63 -12.59 -11.87
N GLU A 397 23.72 -13.20 -11.37
CA GLU A 397 25.07 -12.63 -11.33
C GLU A 397 25.59 -12.11 -12.69
N THR A 398 24.87 -12.34 -13.81
CA THR A 398 25.26 -11.86 -15.13
C THR A 398 25.10 -10.36 -15.33
N ASP A 399 24.31 -9.66 -14.50
CA ASP A 399 24.21 -8.19 -14.56
C ASP A 399 25.27 -7.48 -13.70
N ALA A 400 26.04 -8.22 -12.90
CA ALA A 400 27.17 -7.71 -12.13
C ALA A 400 28.47 -7.67 -12.94
N ILE A 401 28.41 -7.26 -14.22
CA ILE A 401 29.61 -6.76 -14.92
C ILE A 401 29.81 -5.30 -14.55
N PHE A 402 30.01 -5.05 -13.26
CA PHE A 402 30.95 -4.01 -12.90
C PHE A 402 32.32 -4.66 -13.08
N GLU A 403 33.07 -4.22 -14.09
CA GLU A 403 34.50 -4.51 -14.13
C GLU A 403 35.05 -4.18 -12.75
N LYS A 404 35.38 -5.21 -11.96
CA LYS A 404 36.27 -5.04 -10.81
C LYS A 404 37.46 -4.28 -11.38
N PRO A 405 37.80 -3.08 -10.88
CA PRO A 405 38.99 -2.40 -11.36
C PRO A 405 40.11 -3.43 -11.26
N LYS A 406 40.76 -3.72 -12.39
CA LYS A 406 41.93 -4.60 -12.42
C LYS A 406 42.94 -3.95 -11.49
N LEU A 407 42.97 -4.40 -10.23
CA LEU A 407 44.06 -4.08 -9.33
C LEU A 407 45.31 -4.57 -10.04
N ASP A 408 46.22 -3.65 -10.35
CA ASP A 408 47.48 -4.05 -10.96
C ASP A 408 48.20 -5.05 -10.04
N ASN A 409 49.06 -5.89 -10.64
CA ASN A 409 49.79 -6.90 -9.89
C ASN A 409 50.67 -6.29 -8.78
N ASN A 410 51.01 -4.99 -8.87
CA ASN A 410 51.80 -4.28 -7.86
C ASN A 410 50.97 -3.97 -6.62
N THR A 411 49.69 -3.62 -6.78
CA THR A 411 48.74 -3.33 -5.70
C THR A 411 48.36 -4.61 -4.97
N ILE A 412 48.18 -5.72 -5.69
CA ILE A 412 47.96 -7.06 -5.10
C ILE A 412 49.19 -7.49 -4.28
N LYS A 413 50.41 -7.20 -4.77
CA LYS A 413 51.66 -7.52 -4.07
C LYS A 413 51.85 -6.68 -2.80
N ALA A 414 51.49 -5.40 -2.84
CA ALA A 414 51.53 -4.50 -1.70
C ALA A 414 50.52 -4.90 -0.58
N ILE A 415 49.31 -5.33 -0.96
CA ILE A 415 48.30 -5.83 -0.01
C ILE A 415 48.76 -7.14 0.64
N LYS A 416 49.32 -8.08 -0.13
CA LYS A 416 49.87 -9.34 0.41
C LYS A 416 51.04 -9.10 1.36
N GLN A 417 51.93 -8.14 1.06
CA GLN A 417 53.02 -7.78 1.96
C GLN A 417 52.51 -7.16 3.27
N LYS A 418 51.49 -6.30 3.24
CA LYS A 418 50.90 -5.73 4.46
C LYS A 418 50.19 -6.78 5.33
N LEU A 419 49.53 -7.76 4.74
CA LEU A 419 48.85 -8.84 5.48
C LEU A 419 49.81 -9.87 6.11
N THR A 420 51.05 -9.94 5.62
CA THR A 420 52.06 -10.86 6.19
C THR A 420 52.77 -10.26 7.41
N VAL A 421 52.72 -8.93 7.58
CA VAL A 421 53.36 -8.22 8.70
C VAL A 421 52.47 -8.21 9.97
N THR A 422 51.16 -8.44 9.84
CA THR A 422 50.22 -8.48 10.99
C THR A 422 50.03 -9.87 11.60
N LYS A 423 50.84 -10.87 11.20
CA LYS A 423 50.96 -12.17 11.87
C LYS A 423 52.41 -12.37 12.32
N LYS A 424 52.84 -11.61 13.32
CA LYS A 424 53.92 -11.98 14.23
C LYS A 424 53.63 -11.42 15.61
#